data_AF-A0A2L2YJT6-F1
#
_entry.id   AF-A0A2L2YJT6-F1
#
_cell.length_a   1.000
_cell.length_b   1.000
_cell.length_c   1.000
_cell.angle_alpha   90.00
_cell.angle_beta   90.00
_cell.angle_gamma   90.00
#
_symmetry.space_group_name_H-M   'P 1'
#
loop_
_entity.id
_entity.type
_entity.pdbx_description
1 polymer ?
#
loop_
_entity_poly.entity_id
_entity_poly.type
_entity_poly.pdbx_seq_one_letter_code
_entity_poly.pdbx_strand_id
1 'polypeptide(L)'
;VNISCVFSIKCYSCNSKIEGEEDCLWIPKNSTKFLIDCPASHNKSCRIQEQWVDFMDNDESEDKFMVRKCAATAYNPDEACLYRTGRLGRISVCFCTGDGCNSAVQATSTVLGTLGFVLLVML
;
A
#
# COMPACT_ATOMS: atom_id res chain seq x y z
N VAL A 1 2.90 -6.31 37.73
CA VAL A 1 3.26 -5.34 36.67
C VAL A 1 2.73 -5.90 35.37
N ASN A 2 1.68 -5.31 34.80
CA ASN A 2 1.17 -5.70 33.49
C ASN A 2 2.11 -5.10 32.43
N ILE A 3 3.00 -5.91 31.89
CA ILE A 3 3.83 -5.53 30.74
C ILE A 3 2.90 -5.61 29.52
N SER A 4 2.25 -4.50 29.18
CA SER A 4 1.73 -4.36 27.82
C SER A 4 2.93 -4.31 26.90
N CYS A 5 3.17 -5.40 26.17
CA CYS A 5 4.06 -5.38 25.02
C CYS A 5 3.52 -4.30 24.07
N VAL A 6 4.18 -3.14 24.04
CA VAL A 6 3.85 -2.09 23.10
C VAL A 6 4.34 -2.56 21.74
N PHE A 7 3.46 -3.24 20.99
CA PHE A 7 3.77 -3.74 19.66
C PHE A 7 3.99 -2.56 18.72
N SER A 8 5.25 -2.26 18.44
CA SER A 8 5.66 -1.33 17.38
C SER A 8 5.68 -2.10 16.07
N ILE A 9 4.76 -1.80 15.16
CA ILE A 9 4.79 -2.36 13.80
C ILE A 9 5.94 -1.74 13.01
N LYS A 10 6.45 -2.48 12.02
CA LYS A 10 7.42 -1.95 11.05
C LYS A 10 6.74 -1.63 9.73
N CYS A 11 7.01 -0.48 9.15
CA CYS A 11 6.46 -0.09 7.85
C CYS A 11 7.56 0.41 6.94
N TYR A 12 7.40 0.23 5.63
CA TYR A 12 8.24 0.92 4.68
C TYR A 12 7.93 2.43 4.73
N SER A 13 8.96 3.26 4.73
CA SER A 13 8.87 4.72 4.77
C SER A 13 9.76 5.34 3.70
N CYS A 14 9.16 5.90 2.65
CA CYS A 14 9.86 6.49 1.50
C CYS A 14 8.91 7.33 0.64
N ASN A 15 9.47 8.19 -0.20
CA ASN A 15 8.73 8.99 -1.17
C ASN A 15 9.49 9.07 -2.51
N SER A 16 8.96 8.43 -3.55
CA SER A 16 9.62 8.39 -4.87
C SER A 16 9.66 9.74 -5.62
N LYS A 17 8.98 10.77 -5.11
CA LYS A 17 8.91 12.09 -5.73
C LYS A 17 9.94 13.07 -5.18
N ILE A 18 10.63 12.75 -4.09
CA ILE A 18 11.62 13.65 -3.50
C ILE A 18 12.94 13.51 -4.26
N GLU A 19 13.37 14.59 -4.93
CA GLU A 19 14.67 14.63 -5.61
C GLU A 19 15.82 14.37 -4.63
N GLY A 20 16.73 13.48 -5.01
CA GLY A 20 17.87 13.09 -4.18
C GLY A 20 17.57 12.01 -3.13
N GLU A 21 16.30 11.66 -2.89
CA GLU A 21 15.95 10.42 -2.21
C GLU A 21 16.00 9.24 -3.19
N GLU A 22 16.31 8.06 -2.67
CA GLU A 22 16.29 6.86 -3.51
C GLU A 22 14.86 6.50 -3.89
N ASP A 23 14.66 6.24 -5.18
CA ASP A 23 13.36 5.84 -5.70
C ASP A 23 12.88 4.54 -5.04
N CYS A 24 11.64 4.59 -4.56
CA CYS A 24 10.97 3.47 -3.97
C CYS A 24 9.70 3.08 -4.72
N LEU A 25 9.51 3.49 -5.98
CA LEU A 25 8.39 3.04 -6.81
C LEU A 25 8.23 1.51 -6.74
N TRP A 26 9.35 0.80 -6.80
CA TRP A 26 9.42 -0.64 -6.58
C TRP A 26 10.33 -0.99 -5.41
N ILE A 27 9.86 -1.89 -4.54
CA ILE A 27 10.66 -2.45 -3.45
C ILE A 27 10.88 -3.94 -3.76
N PRO A 28 12.14 -4.41 -3.88
CA PRO A 28 12.40 -5.83 -4.08
C PRO A 28 11.79 -6.67 -2.98
N LYS A 29 11.29 -7.85 -3.36
CA LYS A 29 10.83 -8.85 -2.39
C LYS A 29 11.92 -9.10 -1.35
N ASN A 30 11.55 -9.12 -0.07
CA ASN A 30 12.44 -9.28 1.09
C ASN A 30 13.44 -8.13 1.33
N SER A 31 13.42 -7.03 0.56
CA SER A 31 14.24 -5.86 0.88
C SER A 31 13.77 -5.24 2.19
N THR A 32 14.68 -4.94 3.12
CA THR A 32 14.38 -4.21 4.36
C THR A 32 14.80 -2.75 4.30
N LYS A 33 15.23 -2.28 3.12
CA LYS A 33 15.92 -1.00 2.96
C LYS A 33 15.18 0.22 3.51
N PHE A 34 13.88 0.31 3.25
CA PHE A 34 13.06 1.43 3.73
C PHE A 34 12.22 1.07 4.96
N LEU A 35 12.45 -0.09 5.56
CA LEU A 35 11.66 -0.59 6.68
C LEU A 35 12.10 0.10 7.98
N ILE A 36 11.17 0.77 8.65
CA ILE A 36 11.42 1.47 9.91
C ILE A 36 10.47 0.99 11.00
N ASP A 37 10.87 1.14 12.27
CA ASP A 37 9.99 0.98 13.42
C ASP A 37 9.02 2.16 13.53
N CYS A 38 7.72 1.88 13.62
CA CYS A 38 6.70 2.90 13.77
C CYS A 38 6.50 3.29 15.24
N PRO A 39 6.62 4.58 15.62
CA PRO A 39 6.40 4.98 17.01
C PRO A 39 5.01 4.58 17.51
N ALA A 40 4.99 3.77 18.57
CA ALA A 40 3.80 3.02 18.99
C ALA A 40 2.69 3.86 19.63
N SER A 41 2.99 5.07 20.12
CA SER A 41 1.97 5.96 20.72
C SER A 41 1.02 6.58 19.69
N HIS A 42 1.39 6.57 18.40
CA HIS A 42 0.64 7.29 17.38
C HIS A 42 0.29 6.44 16.17
N ASN A 43 1.01 5.36 15.87
CA ASN A 43 0.82 4.61 14.63
C ASN A 43 0.04 3.33 14.84
N LYS A 44 -1.03 3.16 14.06
CA LYS A 44 -1.98 2.05 14.12
C LYS A 44 -1.93 1.15 12.89
N SER A 45 -1.32 1.60 11.79
CA SER A 45 -1.24 0.86 10.53
C SER A 45 -0.05 1.34 9.68
N CYS A 46 0.25 0.61 8.61
CA CYS A 46 1.06 1.12 7.51
C CYS A 46 0.16 1.72 6.44
N ARG A 47 0.67 2.73 5.73
CA ARG A 47 0.01 3.33 4.57
C ARG A 47 0.86 3.17 3.32
N ILE A 48 0.19 2.89 2.21
CA ILE A 48 0.71 3.04 0.86
C ILE A 48 -0.15 4.04 0.10
N GLN A 49 0.48 4.97 -0.61
CA GLN A 49 -0.19 5.95 -1.45
C GLN A 49 0.43 5.91 -2.84
N GLU A 50 -0.39 5.57 -3.82
CA GLU A 50 -0.04 5.59 -5.23
C GLU A 50 -0.73 6.79 -5.88
N GLN A 51 0.01 7.57 -6.65
CA GLN A 51 -0.49 8.70 -7.41
C GLN A 51 -0.12 8.52 -8.87
N TRP A 52 -1.07 8.78 -9.76
CA TRP A 52 -0.89 8.82 -11.21
C TRP A 52 -1.28 10.20 -11.70
N VAL A 53 -0.43 10.83 -12.49
CA VAL A 53 -0.75 12.07 -13.20
C VAL A 53 -1.18 11.68 -14.61
N ASP A 54 -2.46 11.90 -14.93
CA ASP A 54 -3.05 11.42 -16.19
C ASP A 54 -3.00 12.46 -17.32
N PHE A 55 -2.78 13.73 -16.99
CA PHE A 55 -2.76 14.83 -17.96
C PHE A 55 -1.62 15.80 -17.62
N MET A 56 -0.49 15.67 -18.33
CA MET A 56 0.50 16.74 -18.46
C MET A 56 0.47 17.22 -19.91
N ASP A 57 0.33 18.54 -20.09
CA ASP A 57 0.01 19.13 -21.39
C ASP A 57 1.07 18.93 -22.50
N ASN A 58 2.21 18.27 -22.27
CA ASN A 58 3.27 18.17 -23.30
C ASN A 58 4.29 17.01 -23.19
N ASP A 59 4.07 15.91 -22.46
CA ASP A 59 4.94 14.73 -22.60
C ASP A 59 4.26 13.43 -22.15
N GLU A 60 4.47 12.35 -22.91
CA GLU A 60 3.72 11.07 -22.88
C GLU A 60 4.01 10.16 -21.66
N SER A 61 4.54 10.67 -20.54
CA SER A 61 4.76 9.83 -19.36
C SER A 61 3.59 9.88 -18.38
N GLU A 62 2.93 8.73 -18.18
CA GLU A 62 2.16 8.50 -16.96
C GLU A 62 3.12 8.60 -15.76
N ASP A 63 3.18 9.77 -15.15
CA ASP A 63 4.00 10.01 -13.98
C ASP A 63 3.33 9.34 -12.77
N LYS A 64 3.84 8.15 -12.41
CA LYS A 64 3.46 7.44 -11.20
C LYS A 64 4.41 7.79 -10.06
N PHE A 65 3.86 8.13 -8.90
CA PHE A 65 4.62 8.33 -7.67
C PHE A 65 4.08 7.48 -6.52
N MET A 66 4.96 7.16 -5.59
CA MET A 66 4.72 6.25 -4.49
C MET A 66 5.16 6.87 -3.17
N VAL A 67 4.27 6.87 -2.18
CA VAL A 67 4.57 7.30 -0.82
C VAL A 67 4.18 6.20 0.16
N ARG A 68 5.15 5.72 0.94
CA ARG A 68 4.95 4.74 2.00
C ARG A 68 5.29 5.36 3.34
N LYS A 69 4.53 5.06 4.39
CA LYS A 69 4.80 5.53 5.75
C LYS A 69 4.01 4.78 6.81
N CYS A 70 4.43 4.94 8.06
CA CYS A 70 3.58 4.67 9.23
C CYS A 70 2.35 5.61 9.23
N ALA A 71 1.21 5.13 9.73
CA ALA A 71 -0.02 5.91 9.78
C ALA A 71 -0.71 5.81 11.14
N ALA A 72 -1.27 6.95 11.56
CA ALA A 72 -2.09 7.05 12.76
C ALA A 72 -3.53 6.56 12.57
N THR A 73 -3.96 6.45 11.32
CA THR A 73 -5.26 5.88 10.95
C THR A 73 -5.28 4.39 11.30
N ALA A 74 -6.31 3.94 12.01
CA ALA A 74 -6.51 2.51 12.23
C ALA A 74 -6.89 1.83 10.92
N TYR A 75 -6.45 0.58 10.72
CA TYR A 75 -6.92 -0.20 9.59
C TYR A 75 -8.40 -0.54 9.76
N ASN A 76 -9.17 -0.30 8.70
CA ASN A 76 -10.56 -0.72 8.58
C ASN A 76 -10.67 -1.57 7.30
N PRO A 77 -11.08 -2.85 7.39
CA PRO A 77 -11.21 -3.70 6.20
C PRO A 77 -12.23 -3.17 5.18
N ASP A 78 -13.30 -2.51 5.63
CA ASP A 78 -14.34 -1.95 4.74
C ASP A 78 -13.84 -0.72 3.98
N GLU A 79 -12.80 -0.05 4.50
CA GLU A 79 -12.18 1.15 3.94
C GLU A 79 -10.67 0.94 3.77
N ALA A 80 -10.26 -0.27 3.38
CA ALA A 80 -8.86 -0.65 3.28
C ALA A 80 -8.11 0.22 2.27
N CYS A 81 -8.79 0.67 1.21
CA CYS A 81 -8.25 1.54 0.17
C CYS A 81 -9.27 2.63 -0.18
N LEU A 82 -8.82 3.89 -0.11
CA LEU A 82 -9.56 5.03 -0.63
C LEU A 82 -9.01 5.42 -2.00
N TYR A 83 -9.88 5.41 -3.00
CA TYR A 83 -9.56 5.87 -4.35
C TYR A 83 -10.17 7.24 -4.59
N ARG A 84 -9.40 8.15 -5.17
CA ARG A 84 -9.92 9.44 -5.64
C ARG A 84 -9.43 9.68 -7.06
N THR A 85 -10.33 10.23 -7.86
CA THR A 85 -10.05 10.62 -9.24
C THR A 85 -10.34 12.11 -9.37
N GLY A 86 -9.49 12.82 -10.08
CA GLY A 86 -9.68 14.23 -10.40
C GLY A 86 -9.21 14.53 -11.81
N ARG A 87 -9.46 15.75 -12.28
CA ARG A 87 -9.08 16.19 -13.63
C ARG A 87 -7.59 16.02 -13.93
N LEU A 88 -6.74 16.08 -12.91
CA LEU A 88 -5.27 16.02 -13.04
C LEU A 88 -4.69 14.64 -12.76
N GLY A 89 -5.50 13.64 -12.39
CA GLY A 89 -4.99 12.30 -12.12
C GLY A 89 -5.80 11.46 -11.13
N ARG A 90 -5.18 10.35 -10.74
CA ARG A 90 -5.74 9.34 -9.82
C ARG A 90 -4.86 9.21 -8.58
N ILE A 91 -5.48 8.90 -7.45
CA ILE A 91 -4.79 8.57 -6.21
C ILE A 91 -5.46 7.38 -5.54
N SER A 92 -4.64 6.45 -5.08
CA SER A 92 -5.02 5.36 -4.19
C SER A 92 -4.30 5.56 -2.86
N VAL A 93 -5.04 5.49 -1.75
CA VAL A 93 -4.48 5.51 -0.40
C VAL A 93 -4.99 4.27 0.33
N CYS A 94 -4.12 3.30 0.55
CA CYS A 94 -4.47 2.07 1.26
C CYS A 94 -3.77 2.00 2.62
N PHE A 95 -4.42 1.31 3.54
CA PHE A 95 -3.92 1.00 4.87
C PHE A 95 -3.82 -0.52 5.04
N CYS A 96 -2.87 -0.97 5.84
CA CYS A 96 -2.71 -2.39 6.18
C CYS A 96 -2.09 -2.54 7.57
N THR A 97 -2.21 -3.73 8.14
CA THR A 97 -1.58 -4.11 9.41
C THR A 97 -0.56 -5.21 9.22
N GLY A 98 0.45 -5.23 10.08
CA GLY A 98 1.55 -6.20 10.04
C GLY A 98 2.84 -5.59 9.49
N ASP A 99 3.95 -6.19 9.86
CA ASP A 99 5.27 -5.69 9.48
C ASP A 99 5.47 -5.71 7.96
N GLY A 100 5.87 -4.57 7.40
CA GLY A 100 6.19 -4.42 5.99
C GLY A 100 5.00 -4.64 5.04
N CYS A 101 3.76 -4.63 5.53
CA CYS A 101 2.57 -4.91 4.71
C CYS A 101 2.39 -3.91 3.56
N ASN A 102 2.99 -2.72 3.66
CA ASN A 102 2.95 -1.68 2.62
C ASN A 102 4.09 -1.79 1.58
N SER A 103 4.78 -2.93 1.47
CA SER A 103 5.88 -3.17 0.50
C SER A 103 5.49 -2.94 -0.98
N ALA A 104 4.20 -2.88 -1.30
CA ALA A 104 3.67 -2.96 -2.66
C ALA A 104 4.00 -4.32 -3.29
N VAL A 105 3.28 -5.36 -2.87
CA VAL A 105 3.24 -6.61 -3.63
C VAL A 105 2.04 -6.51 -4.56
N GLN A 106 2.30 -6.65 -5.87
CA GLN A 106 1.29 -6.75 -6.92
C GLN A 106 0.10 -7.56 -6.42
N ALA A 107 -1.10 -7.02 -6.62
CA ALA A 107 -2.36 -7.71 -6.31
C ALA A 107 -2.25 -9.18 -6.71
N THR A 108 -2.06 -10.06 -5.72
CA THR A 108 -2.37 -11.46 -5.88
C THR A 108 -3.89 -11.50 -5.95
N SER A 109 -4.42 -11.27 -7.17
CA SER A 109 -5.79 -11.59 -7.53
C SER A 109 -5.99 -13.05 -7.18
N THR A 110 -6.51 -13.31 -5.99
CA THR A 110 -7.01 -14.62 -5.60
C THR A 110 -8.31 -14.79 -6.37
N VAL A 111 -8.18 -15.21 -7.63
CA VAL A 111 -9.29 -15.72 -8.41
C VAL A 111 -9.73 -17.03 -7.73
N LEU A 112 -10.57 -16.93 -6.70
CA LEU A 112 -11.42 -18.04 -6.27
C LEU A 112 -12.52 -18.18 -7.33
N GLY A 113 -12.14 -18.68 -8.50
CA GLY A 113 -13.05 -19.16 -9.52
C GLY A 113 -13.66 -20.48 -9.03
N THR A 114 -14.75 -20.36 -8.28
CA THR A 114 -15.86 -21.30 -8.17
C THR A 114 -15.67 -22.68 -8.84
N LEU A 115 -15.41 -23.71 -8.02
CA LEU A 115 -15.58 -25.14 -8.32
C LEU A 115 -17.08 -25.51 -8.53
N GLY A 116 -17.82 -24.71 -9.28
CA GLY A 116 -19.29 -24.76 -9.39
C GLY A 116 -19.84 -25.35 -10.69
N PHE A 117 -19.00 -25.90 -11.57
CA PHE A 117 -19.44 -26.39 -12.90
C PHE A 117 -19.45 -27.93 -13.05
N VAL A 118 -19.25 -28.69 -11.98
CA VAL A 118 -19.27 -30.18 -12.07
C VAL A 118 -20.68 -30.76 -11.88
N LEU A 119 -21.65 -29.99 -11.37
CA LEU A 119 -22.98 -30.54 -11.06
C LEU A 119 -24.04 -30.46 -12.18
N LEU A 120 -23.75 -29.80 -13.31
CA LEU A 120 -24.73 -29.57 -14.39
C LEU A 120 -24.57 -30.51 -15.60
N VAL A 121 -23.64 -31.46 -15.56
CA VAL A 121 -23.41 -32.44 -16.66
C VAL A 121 -23.95 -33.84 -16.30
N MET A 122 -24.69 -33.97 -15.20
CA MET A 122 -25.27 -35.24 -14.73
C MET A 122 -26.77 -35.15 -14.42
N LEU A 123 -27.54 -34.43 -15.24
CA LEU A 123 -29.00 -34.48 -15.30
C LEU A 123 -29.47 -34.47 -16.76
#